data_AF-A0A368HAZ2-F1
#
_entry.id   AF-A0A368HAZ2-F1
#
_cell.length_a   1.000
_cell.length_b   1.000
_cell.length_c   1.000
_cell.angle_alpha   90.00
_cell.angle_beta   90.00
_cell.angle_gamma   90.00
#
_symmetry.space_group_name_H-M   'P 1'
#
loop_
_entity.id
_entity.type
_entity.pdbx_description
1 polymer ?
#
loop_
_entity_poly.entity_id
_entity_poly.type
_entity_poly.pdbx_seq_one_letter_code
_entity_poly.pdbx_strand_id
1 'polypeptide(L)'
;MGSASGGLRSAKTTPEEKLKAVKSKQIDKSIEHERDKADSHFKILLLGGSECGKTTIFKQMRVLHLNGFSKEDALTFKPYIHCNIMSSLTQLLNACASFKIVHENNVQEAIDQFTEYAEKIKNTEDGVLTPTIGKSIEKIWHSSGVQTAYNRKFLYTLLDNCKYFLDNIRRITEESYVPTTQDILHCRLKSTGINEISFVYKKIEFKMIDVGGQRSERRKWIHCFDNVDMVLFVVSVSDFDTIDPEDPSQVRFHFQIH
;
A
#
# COMPACT_ATOMS: atom_id res chain seq x y z
N MET A 1 -46.44 68.06 -29.42
CA MET A 1 -46.39 66.59 -29.40
C MET A 1 -44.94 66.19 -29.62
N GLY A 2 -44.30 65.60 -28.61
CA GLY A 2 -42.88 65.30 -28.61
C GLY A 2 -42.54 64.02 -29.36
N SER A 3 -41.39 64.00 -30.02
CA SER A 3 -40.68 62.78 -30.39
C SER A 3 -39.25 62.90 -29.87
N ALA A 4 -38.93 62.10 -28.85
CA ALA A 4 -37.57 61.94 -28.34
C ALA A 4 -37.16 60.49 -28.61
N SER A 5 -36.36 60.29 -29.64
CA SER A 5 -35.69 59.02 -29.95
C SER A 5 -34.53 58.83 -28.96
N GLY A 6 -34.78 58.09 -27.88
CA GLY A 6 -33.76 57.65 -26.94
C GLY A 6 -32.93 56.50 -27.54
N GLY A 7 -31.70 56.80 -27.97
CA GLY A 7 -30.74 55.78 -28.37
C GLY A 7 -30.30 54.92 -27.19
N LEU A 8 -30.36 53.59 -27.36
CA LEU A 8 -29.80 52.63 -26.41
C LEU A 8 -28.27 52.83 -26.33
N ARG A 9 -27.78 53.32 -25.18
CA ARG A 9 -26.36 53.32 -24.84
C ARG A 9 -25.88 51.87 -24.67
N SER A 10 -24.95 51.43 -25.52
CA SER A 10 -24.18 50.20 -25.24
C SER A 10 -23.38 50.42 -23.95
N ALA A 11 -23.65 49.63 -22.91
CA ALA A 11 -22.83 49.64 -21.70
C ALA A 11 -21.38 49.26 -22.07
N LYS A 12 -20.46 50.21 -21.93
CA LYS A 12 -19.02 49.96 -22.13
C LYS A 12 -18.54 49.14 -20.94
N THR A 13 -18.36 47.83 -21.15
CA THR A 13 -17.73 46.91 -20.20
C THR A 13 -16.41 47.48 -19.70
N THR A 14 -16.25 47.51 -18.38
CA THR A 14 -15.08 48.04 -17.69
C THR A 14 -13.83 47.21 -17.97
N PRO A 15 -12.62 47.78 -17.86
CA PRO A 15 -11.37 47.04 -18.02
C PRO A 15 -11.25 45.83 -17.09
N GLU A 16 -11.79 45.91 -15.88
CA GLU A 16 -11.83 44.79 -14.92
C GLU A 16 -12.77 43.65 -15.38
N GLU A 17 -13.94 43.97 -15.93
CA GLU A 17 -14.85 42.96 -16.49
C GLU A 17 -14.23 42.25 -17.70
N LYS A 18 -13.48 42.98 -18.54
CA LYS A 18 -12.73 42.39 -19.65
C LYS A 18 -11.62 41.46 -19.16
N LEU A 19 -10.88 41.85 -18.11
CA LEU A 19 -9.82 41.02 -17.54
C LEU A 19 -10.38 39.75 -16.89
N LYS A 20 -11.51 39.86 -16.17
CA LYS A 20 -12.24 38.70 -15.61
C LYS A 20 -12.75 37.77 -16.71
N ALA A 21 -13.30 38.30 -17.80
CA ALA A 21 -13.77 37.50 -18.93
C ALA A 21 -12.62 36.78 -19.66
N VAL A 22 -11.44 37.41 -19.77
CA VAL A 22 -10.24 36.75 -20.33
C VAL A 22 -9.75 35.64 -19.41
N LYS A 23 -9.68 35.86 -18.09
CA LYS A 23 -9.31 34.82 -17.12
C LYS A 23 -10.32 33.67 -17.12
N SER A 24 -11.62 33.94 -17.14
CA SER A 24 -12.68 32.91 -17.22
C SER A 24 -12.50 32.05 -18.47
N LYS A 25 -12.33 32.67 -19.64
CA LYS A 25 -12.10 31.93 -20.89
C LYS A 25 -10.82 31.10 -20.88
N GLN A 26 -9.76 31.57 -20.21
CA GLN A 26 -8.53 30.78 -20.05
C GLN A 26 -8.74 29.59 -19.13
N ILE A 27 -9.49 29.75 -18.04
CA ILE A 27 -9.87 28.67 -17.13
C ILE A 27 -10.75 27.65 -17.88
N ASP A 28 -11.80 28.10 -18.56
CA ASP A 28 -12.72 27.23 -19.31
C ASP A 28 -11.98 26.40 -20.37
N LYS A 29 -11.05 27.01 -21.11
CA LYS A 29 -10.18 26.29 -22.06
C LYS A 29 -9.25 25.28 -21.40
N SER A 30 -8.73 25.61 -20.22
CA SER A 30 -7.85 24.71 -19.47
C SER A 30 -8.64 23.50 -18.98
N ILE A 31 -9.86 23.71 -18.48
CA ILE A 31 -10.79 22.65 -18.05
C ILE A 31 -11.18 21.75 -19.22
N GLU A 32 -11.52 22.33 -20.38
CA GLU A 32 -11.89 21.56 -21.58
C GLU A 32 -10.72 20.69 -22.05
N HIS A 33 -9.50 21.23 -22.06
CA HIS A 33 -8.30 20.48 -22.41
C HIS A 33 -7.98 19.37 -21.40
N GLU A 34 -8.16 19.62 -20.10
CA GLU A 34 -8.00 18.59 -19.06
C GLU A 34 -9.07 17.50 -19.17
N ARG A 35 -10.31 17.85 -19.55
CA ARG A 35 -11.38 16.88 -19.77
C ARG A 35 -11.10 15.99 -20.97
N ASP A 36 -10.70 16.58 -22.09
CA ASP A 36 -10.35 15.82 -23.31
C ASP A 36 -9.17 14.87 -23.07
N LYS A 37 -8.19 15.30 -22.25
CA LYS A 37 -7.13 14.41 -21.78
C LYS A 37 -7.66 13.34 -20.83
N ALA A 38 -8.52 13.67 -19.87
CA ALA A 38 -9.08 12.69 -18.94
C ALA A 38 -9.90 11.59 -19.64
N ASP A 39 -10.58 11.94 -20.74
CA ASP A 39 -11.33 11.01 -21.59
C ASP A 39 -10.44 10.20 -22.56
N SER A 40 -9.17 10.60 -22.76
CA SER A 40 -8.21 9.83 -23.57
C SER A 40 -7.45 8.76 -22.79
N HIS A 41 -7.57 8.72 -21.45
CA HIS A 41 -6.92 7.71 -20.62
C HIS A 41 -7.76 6.43 -20.56
N PHE A 42 -7.15 5.28 -20.84
CA PHE A 42 -7.74 3.98 -20.56
C PHE A 42 -7.65 3.68 -19.06
N LYS A 43 -8.79 3.69 -18.36
CA LYS A 43 -8.86 3.58 -16.90
C LYS A 43 -9.03 2.13 -16.44
N ILE A 44 -8.10 1.67 -15.60
CA ILE A 44 -8.09 0.35 -14.98
C ILE A 44 -8.34 0.48 -13.48
N LEU A 45 -9.41 -0.12 -12.98
CA LEU A 45 -9.70 -0.20 -11.54
C LEU A 45 -9.31 -1.57 -10.99
N LEU A 46 -8.44 -1.59 -9.97
CA LEU A 46 -8.07 -2.80 -9.25
C LEU A 46 -9.06 -3.07 -8.11
N LEU A 47 -9.73 -4.23 -8.13
CA LEU A 47 -10.66 -4.68 -7.10
C LEU A 47 -10.26 -6.04 -6.52
N GLY A 48 -10.80 -6.37 -5.34
CA GLY A 48 -10.53 -7.61 -4.63
C GLY A 48 -10.42 -7.40 -3.12
N GLY A 49 -10.45 -8.49 -2.35
CA GLY A 49 -10.41 -8.43 -0.87
C GLY A 49 -9.09 -7.89 -0.29
N SER A 50 -9.03 -7.77 1.03
CA SER A 50 -7.81 -7.34 1.71
C SER A 50 -6.68 -8.34 1.43
N GLU A 51 -5.48 -7.81 1.14
CA GLU A 51 -4.23 -8.58 0.94
C GLU A 51 -4.22 -9.59 -0.23
N CYS A 52 -5.17 -9.51 -1.16
CA CYS A 52 -5.16 -10.38 -2.34
C CYS A 52 -4.04 -10.07 -3.37
N GLY A 53 -3.23 -9.02 -3.16
CA GLY A 53 -2.10 -8.67 -4.03
C GLY A 53 -2.31 -7.47 -4.96
N LYS A 54 -3.44 -6.74 -4.88
CA LYS A 54 -3.69 -5.52 -5.68
C LYS A 54 -2.56 -4.51 -5.61
N THR A 55 -2.17 -4.10 -4.41
CA THR A 55 -1.11 -3.12 -4.20
C THR A 55 0.25 -3.65 -4.69
N THR A 56 0.46 -4.96 -4.71
CA THR A 56 1.65 -5.56 -5.31
C THR A 56 1.63 -5.39 -6.83
N ILE A 57 0.51 -5.66 -7.50
CA ILE A 57 0.33 -5.40 -8.94
C ILE A 57 0.53 -3.90 -9.24
N PHE A 58 -0.07 -3.03 -8.43
CA PHE A 58 0.07 -1.58 -8.57
C PHE A 58 1.53 -1.12 -8.45
N LYS A 59 2.26 -1.60 -7.45
CA LYS A 59 3.71 -1.34 -7.30
C LYS A 59 4.52 -1.89 -8.47
N GLN A 60 4.18 -3.08 -9.00
CA GLN A 60 4.84 -3.64 -10.18
C GLN A 60 4.65 -2.78 -11.42
N MET A 61 3.44 -2.25 -11.66
CA MET A 61 3.20 -1.34 -12.78
C MET A 61 4.04 -0.07 -12.68
N ARG A 62 4.23 0.46 -11.47
CA ARG A 62 5.15 1.57 -11.23
C ARG A 62 6.60 1.20 -11.54
N VAL A 63 7.05 -0.01 -11.18
CA VAL A 63 8.41 -0.50 -11.51
C VAL A 63 8.61 -0.62 -13.02
N LEU A 64 7.65 -1.22 -13.72
CA LEU A 64 7.77 -1.51 -15.15
C LEU A 64 7.61 -0.26 -16.03
N HIS A 65 6.81 0.72 -15.60
CA HIS A 65 6.42 1.83 -16.48
C HIS A 65 6.75 3.23 -15.96
N LEU A 66 7.17 3.39 -14.69
CA LEU A 66 7.39 4.70 -14.04
C LEU A 66 8.76 4.81 -13.37
N ASN A 67 9.78 4.17 -13.94
CA ASN A 67 11.16 4.19 -13.43
C ASN A 67 11.30 3.69 -11.98
N GLY A 68 10.31 2.96 -11.46
CA GLY A 68 10.32 2.38 -10.12
C GLY A 68 10.27 3.40 -8.98
N PHE A 69 11.15 3.21 -8.01
CA PHE A 69 11.19 3.96 -6.75
C PHE A 69 12.53 4.69 -6.66
N SER A 70 12.49 5.99 -6.39
CA SER A 70 13.69 6.76 -6.08
C SER A 70 14.28 6.29 -4.74
N LYS A 71 15.50 6.73 -4.45
CA LYS A 71 16.13 6.44 -3.16
C LYS A 71 15.34 7.07 -2.00
N GLU A 72 14.84 8.27 -2.20
CA GLU A 72 14.02 9.02 -1.25
C GLU A 72 12.70 8.28 -0.99
N ASP A 73 12.03 7.82 -2.05
CA ASP A 73 10.80 7.03 -1.94
C ASP A 73 11.07 5.72 -1.21
N ALA A 74 12.14 5.00 -1.58
CA ALA A 74 12.51 3.74 -0.97
C ALA A 74 12.73 3.88 0.55
N LEU A 75 13.35 4.97 0.99
CA LEU A 75 13.58 5.23 2.41
C LEU A 75 12.28 5.39 3.21
N THR A 76 11.20 5.89 2.59
CA THR A 76 9.88 5.96 3.25
C THR A 76 9.32 4.57 3.60
N PHE A 77 9.75 3.50 2.91
CA PHE A 77 9.33 2.13 3.19
C PHE A 77 10.08 1.48 4.35
N LYS A 78 11.24 2.02 4.74
CA LYS A 78 12.12 1.41 5.76
C LYS A 78 11.41 1.18 7.11
N PRO A 79 10.67 2.15 7.69
CA PRO A 79 9.95 1.91 8.94
C PRO A 79 8.89 0.82 8.82
N TYR A 80 8.15 0.79 7.70
CA TYR A 80 7.11 -0.22 7.47
C TYR A 80 7.69 -1.64 7.32
N ILE A 81 8.84 -1.77 6.65
CA ILE A 81 9.56 -3.05 6.55
C ILE A 81 10.00 -3.53 7.93
N HIS A 82 10.55 -2.64 8.75
CA HIS A 82 10.95 -2.97 10.12
C HIS A 82 9.74 -3.37 10.98
N CYS A 83 8.62 -2.65 10.89
CA CYS A 83 7.36 -3.03 11.53
C CYS A 83 6.83 -4.40 11.07
N ASN A 84 6.93 -4.72 9.77
CA ASN A 84 6.55 -6.03 9.23
C ASN A 84 7.39 -7.15 9.85
N ILE A 85 8.70 -6.94 10.03
CA ILE A 85 9.61 -7.90 10.65
C ILE A 85 9.26 -8.10 12.12
N MET A 86 9.11 -7.01 12.89
CA MET A 86 8.75 -7.06 14.31
C MET A 86 7.44 -7.82 14.52
N SER A 87 6.41 -7.49 13.73
CA SER A 87 5.12 -8.17 13.76
C SER A 87 5.22 -9.67 13.43
N SER A 88 5.93 -10.01 12.35
CA SER A 88 6.12 -11.40 11.92
C SER A 88 6.83 -12.24 12.98
N LEU A 89 7.90 -11.70 13.58
CA LEU A 89 8.63 -12.42 14.62
C LEU A 89 7.80 -12.57 15.90
N THR A 90 7.04 -11.54 16.27
CA THR A 90 6.12 -11.60 17.42
C THR A 90 5.05 -12.69 17.22
N GLN A 91 4.46 -12.77 16.03
CA GLN A 91 3.49 -13.81 15.67
C GLN A 91 4.11 -15.22 15.74
N LEU A 92 5.34 -15.39 15.24
CA LEU A 92 6.09 -16.63 15.34
C LEU A 92 6.36 -17.05 16.79
N LEU A 93 6.78 -16.12 17.64
CA LEU A 93 7.07 -16.39 19.05
C LEU A 93 5.79 -16.74 19.83
N ASN A 94 4.68 -16.06 19.56
CA ASN A 94 3.37 -16.40 20.13
C ASN A 94 2.92 -17.81 19.71
N ALA A 95 3.17 -18.20 18.46
CA ALA A 95 2.91 -19.56 17.98
C ALA A 95 3.82 -20.58 18.70
N CYS A 96 5.11 -20.28 18.89
CA CYS A 96 6.01 -21.14 19.67
C CYS A 96 5.49 -21.38 21.08
N ALA A 97 5.05 -20.33 21.77
CA ALA A 97 4.45 -20.42 23.10
C ALA A 97 3.16 -21.27 23.10
N SER A 98 2.28 -21.06 22.11
CA SER A 98 1.04 -21.82 21.95
C SER A 98 1.28 -23.32 21.69
N PHE A 99 2.33 -23.63 20.94
CA PHE A 99 2.76 -25.00 20.66
C PHE A 99 3.64 -25.60 21.76
N LYS A 100 3.89 -24.87 22.86
CA LYS A 100 4.75 -25.28 23.98
C LYS A 100 6.16 -25.68 23.52
N ILE A 101 6.70 -24.96 22.54
CA ILE A 101 8.06 -25.16 22.04
C ILE A 101 9.04 -24.62 23.08
N VAL A 102 9.96 -25.47 23.52
CA VAL A 102 11.06 -25.09 24.42
C VAL A 102 12.26 -24.69 23.59
N HIS A 103 12.82 -23.50 23.88
CA HIS A 103 13.98 -22.97 23.19
C HIS A 103 15.26 -23.31 23.98
N GLU A 104 16.39 -23.45 23.26
CA GLU A 104 17.71 -23.51 23.87
C GLU A 104 18.02 -22.20 24.62
N ASN A 105 18.80 -22.25 25.71
CA ASN A 105 19.08 -21.08 26.56
C ASN A 105 19.60 -19.87 25.77
N ASN A 106 20.51 -20.11 24.83
CA ASN A 106 21.09 -19.09 23.98
C ASN A 106 20.04 -18.43 23.05
N VAL A 107 19.02 -19.16 22.62
CA VAL A 107 17.89 -18.65 21.82
C VAL A 107 16.93 -17.89 22.73
N GLN A 108 16.65 -18.40 23.93
CA GLN A 108 15.81 -17.72 24.91
C GLN A 108 16.37 -16.34 25.28
N GLU A 109 17.68 -16.22 25.52
CA GLU A 109 18.34 -14.93 25.75
C GLU A 109 18.12 -13.94 24.59
N ALA A 110 18.13 -14.42 23.34
CA ALA A 110 17.86 -13.58 22.17
C ALA A 110 16.38 -13.18 22.07
N ILE A 111 15.46 -14.08 22.44
CA ILE A 111 14.02 -13.79 22.54
C ILE A 111 13.76 -12.71 23.58
N ASP A 112 14.42 -12.79 24.74
CA ASP A 112 14.26 -11.83 25.82
C ASP A 112 14.78 -10.44 25.40
N GLN A 113 15.95 -10.38 24.76
CA GLN A 113 16.49 -9.14 24.17
C GLN A 113 15.56 -8.52 23.13
N PHE A 114 14.98 -9.36 22.25
CA PHE A 114 14.01 -8.90 21.26
C PHE A 114 12.73 -8.37 21.90
N THR A 115 12.21 -9.06 22.91
CA THR A 115 10.98 -8.69 23.59
C THR A 115 11.16 -7.37 24.35
N GLU A 116 12.27 -7.20 25.06
CA GLU A 116 12.60 -5.95 25.73
C GLU A 116 12.74 -4.79 24.74
N TYR A 117 13.43 -5.03 23.62
CA TYR A 117 13.57 -4.03 22.56
C TYR A 117 12.20 -3.66 21.94
N ALA A 118 11.36 -4.65 21.66
CA ALA A 118 10.02 -4.45 21.11
C ALA A 118 9.15 -3.57 22.01
N GLU A 119 9.17 -3.80 23.33
CA GLU A 119 8.44 -2.99 24.29
C GLU A 119 8.97 -1.56 24.37
N LYS A 120 10.30 -1.35 24.27
CA LYS A 120 10.90 -0.01 24.26
C LYS A 120 10.45 0.78 23.03
N ILE A 121 10.45 0.17 21.85
CA ILE A 121 10.13 0.89 20.60
C ILE A 121 8.63 1.07 20.35
N LYS A 122 7.75 0.31 21.02
CA LYS A 122 6.28 0.51 20.93
C LYS A 122 5.86 1.93 21.29
N ASN A 123 6.63 2.61 22.14
CA ASN A 123 6.37 3.96 22.60
C ASN A 123 7.12 5.04 21.80
N THR A 124 7.85 4.66 20.76
CA THR A 124 8.61 5.58 19.90
C THR A 124 8.05 5.55 18.49
N GLU A 125 7.84 6.72 17.88
CA GLU A 125 7.35 6.82 16.49
C GLU A 125 8.34 6.24 15.46
N ASP A 126 9.62 6.11 15.83
CA ASP A 126 10.73 5.69 14.95
C ASP A 126 11.30 4.30 15.29
N GLY A 127 10.44 3.28 15.40
CA GLY A 127 10.85 1.89 15.66
C GLY A 127 11.71 1.27 14.54
N VAL A 128 12.98 1.68 14.44
CA VAL A 128 13.95 1.24 13.43
C VAL A 128 14.87 0.17 14.02
N LEU A 129 14.88 -1.01 13.43
CA LEU A 129 15.75 -2.12 13.81
C LEU A 129 17.23 -1.73 13.68
N THR A 130 17.99 -2.04 14.72
CA THR A 130 19.44 -1.85 14.77
C THR A 130 20.21 -3.12 14.38
N PRO A 131 21.49 -3.02 13.97
CA PRO A 131 22.31 -4.19 13.68
C PRO A 131 22.41 -5.17 14.87
N THR A 132 22.41 -4.64 16.10
CA THR A 132 22.46 -5.44 17.33
C THR A 132 21.24 -6.33 17.45
N ILE A 133 20.04 -5.76 17.32
CA ILE A 133 18.82 -6.57 17.39
C ILE A 133 18.66 -7.49 16.17
N GLY A 134 19.17 -7.07 15.00
CA GLY A 134 19.22 -7.91 13.81
C GLY A 134 19.92 -9.26 14.03
N LYS A 135 21.01 -9.29 14.79
CA LYS A 135 21.70 -10.54 15.17
C LYS A 135 20.84 -11.43 16.07
N SER A 136 20.11 -10.85 17.02
CA SER A 136 19.20 -11.59 17.89
C SER A 136 18.04 -12.18 17.07
N ILE A 137 17.43 -11.39 16.18
CA ILE A 137 16.38 -11.86 15.26
C ILE A 137 16.89 -13.00 14.36
N GLU A 138 18.10 -12.87 13.81
CA GLU A 138 18.70 -13.92 12.99
C GLU A 138 18.87 -15.23 13.77
N LYS A 139 19.37 -15.15 15.00
CA LYS A 139 19.56 -16.31 15.87
C LYS A 139 18.22 -16.98 16.21
N ILE A 140 17.19 -16.19 16.48
CA ILE A 140 15.83 -16.67 16.72
C ILE A 140 15.31 -17.40 15.47
N TRP A 141 15.42 -16.77 14.30
CA TRP A 141 14.90 -17.30 13.04
C TRP A 141 15.50 -18.67 12.69
N HIS A 142 16.81 -18.84 12.86
CA HIS A 142 17.48 -20.10 12.55
C HIS A 142 17.32 -21.20 13.61
N SER A 143 16.64 -20.92 14.73
CA SER A 143 16.42 -21.93 15.76
C SER A 143 15.44 -23.02 15.29
N SER A 144 15.69 -24.27 15.71
CA SER A 144 14.84 -25.42 15.39
C SER A 144 13.39 -25.24 15.85
N GLY A 145 13.19 -24.62 17.01
CA GLY A 145 11.88 -24.31 17.56
C GLY A 145 11.08 -23.34 16.67
N VAL A 146 11.69 -22.22 16.27
CA VAL A 146 11.01 -21.23 15.42
C VAL A 146 10.75 -21.78 14.01
N GLN A 147 11.69 -22.55 13.44
CA GLN A 147 11.47 -23.22 12.16
C GLN A 147 10.32 -24.24 12.24
N THR A 148 10.18 -24.94 13.36
CA THR A 148 9.03 -25.84 13.60
C THR A 148 7.71 -25.09 13.62
N ALA A 149 7.65 -23.93 14.29
CA ALA A 149 6.45 -23.07 14.27
C ALA A 149 6.16 -22.56 12.85
N TYR A 150 7.17 -22.07 12.13
CA TYR A 150 7.02 -21.58 10.75
C TYR A 150 6.49 -22.65 9.78
N ASN A 151 6.92 -23.90 9.92
CA ASN A 151 6.40 -25.00 9.09
C ASN A 151 4.92 -25.31 9.37
N ARG A 152 4.38 -24.82 10.50
CA ARG A 152 2.97 -24.90 10.88
C ARG A 152 2.24 -23.56 10.72
N LYS A 153 2.76 -22.64 9.90
CA LYS A 153 2.19 -21.29 9.68
C LYS A 153 0.73 -21.26 9.23
N PHE A 154 0.19 -22.35 8.70
CA PHE A 154 -1.23 -22.46 8.34
C PHE A 154 -2.16 -22.56 9.56
N LEU A 155 -1.62 -22.79 10.76
CA LEU A 155 -2.40 -22.93 12.00
C LEU A 155 -2.61 -21.60 12.75
N TYR A 156 -2.02 -20.51 12.27
CA TYR A 156 -2.10 -19.19 12.91
C TYR A 156 -1.88 -18.08 11.88
N THR A 157 -2.19 -16.84 12.24
CA THR A 157 -1.94 -15.71 11.35
C THR A 157 -0.46 -15.37 11.31
N LEU A 158 0.14 -15.46 10.12
CA LEU A 158 1.50 -15.03 9.83
C LEU A 158 1.52 -14.20 8.54
N LEU A 159 2.36 -13.17 8.46
CA LEU A 159 2.56 -12.43 7.22
C LEU A 159 3.30 -13.30 6.17
N ASP A 160 2.81 -13.31 4.93
CA ASP A 160 3.43 -14.10 3.84
C ASP A 160 4.87 -13.68 3.53
N ASN A 161 5.18 -12.40 3.74
CA ASN A 161 6.50 -11.81 3.55
C ASN A 161 7.50 -12.14 4.68
N CYS A 162 7.07 -12.84 5.74
CA CYS A 162 7.86 -13.15 6.92
C CYS A 162 9.20 -13.82 6.55
N LYS A 163 9.16 -14.89 5.76
CA LYS A 163 10.37 -15.63 5.38
C LYS A 163 11.33 -14.78 4.57
N TYR A 164 10.81 -14.03 3.58
CA TYR A 164 11.64 -13.15 2.76
C TYR A 164 12.45 -12.17 3.63
N PHE A 165 11.81 -11.50 4.59
CA PHE A 165 12.51 -10.52 5.41
C PHE A 165 13.42 -11.16 6.46
N LEU A 166 13.01 -12.26 7.11
CA LEU A 166 13.84 -12.92 8.12
C LEU A 166 15.08 -13.57 7.52
N ASP A 167 14.99 -14.13 6.30
CA ASP A 167 16.16 -14.64 5.56
C ASP A 167 17.15 -13.51 5.19
N ASN A 168 16.68 -12.26 5.10
CA ASN A 168 17.47 -11.09 4.70
C ASN A 168 17.79 -10.14 5.87
N ILE A 169 17.57 -10.56 7.11
CA ILE A 169 17.61 -9.68 8.29
C ILE A 169 18.94 -8.95 8.47
N ARG A 170 20.08 -9.59 8.13
CA ARG A 170 21.41 -8.98 8.19
C ARG A 170 21.47 -7.70 7.35
N ARG A 171 21.14 -7.81 6.05
CA ARG A 171 21.12 -6.68 5.11
C ARG A 171 20.14 -5.59 5.53
N ILE A 172 18.98 -5.98 6.05
CA ILE A 172 17.88 -5.04 6.39
C ILE A 172 18.18 -4.24 7.67
N THR A 173 19.05 -4.74 8.53
CA THR A 173 19.42 -4.09 9.80
C THR A 173 20.73 -3.31 9.74
N GLU A 174 21.41 -3.29 8.59
CA GLU A 174 22.58 -2.44 8.36
C GLU A 174 22.22 -0.95 8.45
N GLU A 175 23.12 -0.13 8.97
CA GLU A 175 22.91 1.33 9.09
C GLU A 175 22.72 1.99 7.73
N SER A 176 23.46 1.52 6.72
CA SER A 176 23.41 1.95 5.32
C SER A 176 22.22 1.39 4.55
N TYR A 177 21.36 0.58 5.18
CA TYR A 177 20.25 -0.09 4.48
C TYR A 177 19.29 0.92 3.83
N VAL A 178 19.15 0.77 2.51
CA VAL A 178 18.13 1.37 1.66
C VAL A 178 17.27 0.23 1.09
N PRO A 179 15.93 0.28 1.23
CA PRO A 179 15.06 -0.74 0.67
C PRO A 179 15.24 -0.91 -0.84
N THR A 180 15.36 -2.16 -1.27
CA THR A 180 15.36 -2.52 -2.69
C THR A 180 13.93 -2.55 -3.22
N THR A 181 13.77 -2.54 -4.55
CA THR A 181 12.47 -2.77 -5.18
C THR A 181 11.80 -4.06 -4.68
N GLN A 182 12.58 -5.12 -4.47
CA GLN A 182 12.06 -6.39 -3.96
C GLN A 182 11.55 -6.27 -2.52
N ASP A 183 12.23 -5.49 -1.68
CA ASP A 183 11.79 -5.19 -0.32
C ASP A 183 10.47 -4.40 -0.32
N ILE A 184 10.35 -3.41 -1.22
CA ILE A 184 9.16 -2.57 -1.36
C ILE A 184 7.97 -3.40 -1.85
N LEU A 185 8.19 -4.34 -2.77
CA LEU A 185 7.16 -5.25 -3.27
C LEU A 185 6.68 -6.23 -2.19
N HIS A 186 7.56 -6.70 -1.32
CA HIS A 186 7.20 -7.55 -0.19
C HIS A 186 6.63 -6.76 0.99
N CYS A 187 6.92 -5.47 1.11
CA CYS A 187 6.44 -4.64 2.22
C CYS A 187 4.91 -4.53 2.21
N ARG A 188 4.31 -4.98 3.31
CA ARG A 188 2.88 -4.88 3.57
C ARG A 188 2.56 -3.56 4.24
N LEU A 189 1.79 -2.77 3.51
CA LEU A 189 1.14 -1.56 4.00
C LEU A 189 -0.37 -1.75 3.88
N LYS A 190 -1.11 -1.27 4.88
CA LYS A 190 -2.56 -1.17 4.75
C LYS A 190 -2.86 -0.07 3.73
N SER A 191 -3.36 -0.45 2.57
CA SER A 191 -3.77 0.50 1.54
C SER A 191 -5.00 1.26 2.03
N THR A 192 -4.80 2.54 2.33
CA THR A 192 -5.86 3.47 2.72
C THR A 192 -6.11 4.46 1.60
N GLY A 193 -7.37 4.80 1.37
CA GLY A 193 -7.75 5.75 0.33
C GLY A 193 -7.66 5.17 -1.08
N ILE A 194 -7.40 6.07 -2.02
CA ILE A 194 -7.36 5.80 -3.46
C ILE A 194 -5.96 6.19 -3.92
N ASN A 195 -5.24 5.23 -4.52
CA ASN A 195 -3.93 5.48 -5.12
C ASN A 195 -4.07 5.42 -6.63
N GLU A 196 -3.48 6.38 -7.34
CA GLU A 196 -3.56 6.47 -8.79
C GLU A 196 -2.16 6.59 -9.40
N ILE A 197 -1.94 5.90 -10.52
CA ILE A 197 -0.77 6.10 -11.37
C ILE A 197 -1.22 6.25 -12.83
N SER A 198 -0.51 7.09 -13.58
CA SER A 198 -0.69 7.21 -15.03
C SER A 198 0.59 6.79 -15.72
N PHE A 199 0.49 5.95 -16.75
CA PHE A 199 1.64 5.48 -17.52
C PHE A 199 1.28 5.28 -18.99
N VAL A 200 2.28 5.37 -19.87
CA VAL A 200 2.08 5.17 -21.32
C VAL A 200 2.59 3.79 -21.72
N TYR A 201 1.74 2.99 -22.36
CA TYR A 201 2.13 1.70 -22.94
C TYR A 201 1.57 1.56 -24.36
N LYS A 202 2.46 1.25 -25.32
CA LYS A 202 2.10 1.14 -26.76
C LYS A 202 1.29 2.34 -27.30
N LYS A 203 1.69 3.56 -26.91
CA LYS A 203 1.05 4.85 -27.26
C LYS A 203 -0.35 5.07 -26.67
N ILE A 204 -0.79 4.22 -25.74
CA ILE A 204 -2.03 4.41 -25.00
C ILE A 204 -1.67 4.93 -23.60
N GLU A 205 -2.34 5.98 -23.16
CA GLU A 205 -2.24 6.47 -21.79
C GLU A 205 -3.17 5.65 -20.91
N PHE A 206 -2.60 4.96 -19.93
CA PHE A 206 -3.33 4.20 -18.93
C PHE A 206 -3.40 4.98 -17.63
N LYS A 207 -4.55 4.92 -16.96
CA LYS A 207 -4.71 5.36 -15.58
C LYS A 207 -5.12 4.16 -14.73
N MET A 208 -4.24 3.71 -13.85
CA MET A 208 -4.53 2.60 -12.94
C MET A 208 -4.86 3.13 -11.54
N ILE A 209 -5.91 2.58 -10.94
CA ILE A 209 -6.45 2.98 -9.64
C ILE A 209 -6.43 1.78 -8.69
N ASP A 210 -5.73 1.88 -7.55
CA ASP A 210 -5.75 0.93 -6.44
C ASP A 210 -6.59 1.48 -5.29
N VAL A 211 -7.60 0.70 -4.88
CA VAL A 211 -8.48 1.02 -3.76
C VAL A 211 -8.28 0.04 -2.61
N GLY A 212 -8.39 0.55 -1.38
CA GLY A 212 -8.33 -0.28 -0.18
C GLY A 212 -9.35 -1.42 -0.20
N GLY A 213 -8.89 -2.65 0.10
CA GLY A 213 -9.72 -3.87 0.05
C GLY A 213 -10.54 -4.16 1.32
N GLN A 214 -10.27 -3.45 2.43
CA GLN A 214 -10.95 -3.64 3.72
C GLN A 214 -12.38 -3.10 3.68
N ARG A 215 -13.31 -3.66 4.48
CA ARG A 215 -14.73 -3.23 4.48
C ARG A 215 -14.91 -1.73 4.71
N SER A 216 -14.09 -1.13 5.58
CA SER A 216 -14.10 0.32 5.85
C SER A 216 -13.77 1.17 4.62
N GLU A 217 -12.94 0.66 3.72
CA GLU A 217 -12.50 1.36 2.52
C GLU A 217 -13.45 1.15 1.33
N ARG A 218 -14.27 0.10 1.34
CA ARG A 218 -15.22 -0.22 0.25
C ARG A 218 -16.21 0.90 -0.06
N ARG A 219 -16.58 1.72 0.93
CA ARG A 219 -17.46 2.89 0.70
C ARG A 219 -16.84 3.90 -0.27
N LYS A 220 -15.51 3.95 -0.38
CA LYS A 220 -14.78 4.86 -1.28
C LYS A 220 -14.76 4.35 -2.72
N TRP A 221 -15.08 3.07 -2.95
CA TRP A 221 -15.03 2.47 -4.28
C TRP A 221 -16.00 3.16 -5.24
N ILE A 222 -17.17 3.61 -4.76
CA ILE A 222 -18.19 4.30 -5.58
C ILE A 222 -17.61 5.49 -6.34
N HIS A 223 -16.63 6.19 -5.77
CA HIS A 223 -15.97 7.35 -6.39
C HIS A 223 -14.97 6.98 -7.48
N CYS A 224 -14.61 5.71 -7.58
CA CYS A 224 -13.60 5.20 -8.52
C CYS A 224 -14.21 4.47 -9.71
N PHE A 225 -15.52 4.23 -9.71
CA PHE A 225 -16.23 3.50 -10.77
C PHE A 225 -16.63 4.40 -11.95
N ASP A 226 -16.58 5.72 -11.79
CA ASP A 226 -16.96 6.65 -12.86
C ASP A 226 -15.99 6.54 -14.04
N ASN A 227 -16.54 6.20 -15.21
CA ASN A 227 -15.84 6.09 -16.49
C ASN A 227 -14.61 5.16 -16.46
N VAL A 228 -14.75 3.99 -15.83
CA VAL A 228 -13.74 2.92 -15.86
C VAL A 228 -13.89 2.08 -17.13
N ASP A 229 -12.81 1.87 -17.87
CA ASP A 229 -12.80 1.02 -19.07
C ASP A 229 -12.59 -0.46 -18.75
N MET A 230 -11.85 -0.76 -17.68
CA MET A 230 -11.56 -2.14 -17.25
C MET A 230 -11.53 -2.28 -15.72
N VAL A 231 -12.18 -3.33 -15.23
CA VAL A 231 -12.03 -3.79 -13.84
C VAL A 231 -11.11 -5.01 -13.85
N LEU A 232 -10.01 -4.94 -13.09
CA LEU A 232 -9.12 -6.07 -12.84
C LEU A 232 -9.36 -6.57 -11.42
N PHE A 233 -10.01 -7.72 -11.31
CA PHE A 233 -10.35 -8.34 -10.04
C PHE A 233 -9.27 -9.34 -9.61
N VAL A 234 -8.71 -9.14 -8.41
CA VAL A 234 -7.59 -9.92 -7.88
C VAL A 234 -8.08 -10.77 -6.72
N VAL A 235 -7.77 -12.08 -6.79
CA VAL A 235 -8.12 -13.06 -5.75
C VAL A 235 -6.85 -13.79 -5.32
N SER A 236 -6.68 -13.97 -4.01
CA SER A 236 -5.62 -14.78 -3.45
C SER A 236 -6.09 -16.22 -3.33
N VAL A 237 -5.45 -17.12 -4.09
CA VAL A 237 -5.76 -18.55 -4.07
C VAL A 237 -5.27 -19.21 -2.79
N SER A 238 -4.23 -18.67 -2.16
CA SER A 238 -3.71 -19.18 -0.88
C SER A 238 -4.67 -18.95 0.29
N ASP A 239 -5.71 -18.12 0.13
CA ASP A 239 -6.71 -17.85 1.17
C ASP A 239 -7.85 -18.89 1.21
N PHE A 240 -7.76 -20.00 0.47
CA PHE A 240 -8.83 -21.00 0.33
C PHE A 240 -9.18 -21.75 1.61
N ASP A 241 -8.25 -21.84 2.56
CA ASP A 241 -8.39 -22.52 3.86
C ASP A 241 -8.20 -21.57 5.05
N THR A 242 -8.09 -20.27 4.77
CA THR A 242 -7.83 -19.24 5.79
C THR A 242 -9.13 -18.56 6.22
N ILE A 243 -9.29 -18.34 7.52
CA ILE A 243 -10.44 -17.62 8.08
C ILE A 243 -10.29 -16.11 7.85
N ASP A 244 -11.39 -15.43 7.52
CA ASP A 244 -11.36 -13.98 7.35
C ASP A 244 -11.19 -13.24 8.70
N PRO A 245 -10.27 -12.28 8.81
CA PRO A 245 -10.05 -11.55 10.06
C PRO A 245 -11.15 -10.54 10.38
N GLU A 246 -11.95 -10.09 9.40
CA GLU A 246 -13.09 -9.19 9.59
C GLU A 246 -14.38 -9.98 9.87
N ASP A 247 -14.43 -11.27 9.53
CA ASP A 247 -15.55 -12.17 9.79
C ASP A 247 -15.10 -13.63 10.01
N PRO A 248 -14.89 -14.04 11.28
CA PRO A 248 -14.39 -15.38 11.60
C PRO A 248 -15.32 -16.54 11.22
N SER A 249 -16.56 -16.25 10.80
CA SER A 249 -17.51 -17.27 10.34
C SER A 249 -17.31 -17.65 8.87
N GLN A 250 -16.47 -16.91 8.14
CA GLN A 250 -16.27 -17.06 6.71
C GLN A 250 -14.85 -17.46 6.37
N VAL A 251 -14.73 -18.30 5.35
CA VAL A 251 -13.44 -18.54 4.69
C VAL A 251 -13.14 -17.33 3.81
N ARG A 252 -11.89 -16.86 3.89
CA ARG A 252 -11.43 -15.64 3.25
C ARG A 252 -11.59 -15.66 1.74
N PHE A 253 -11.34 -16.80 1.08
CA PHE A 253 -11.59 -16.95 -0.35
C PHE A 253 -13.08 -16.73 -0.71
N HIS A 254 -14.01 -17.28 0.08
CA HIS A 254 -15.45 -17.09 -0.15
C HIS A 254 -15.85 -15.61 -0.01
N PHE A 255 -15.28 -14.93 0.99
CA PHE A 255 -15.50 -13.50 1.21
C PHE A 255 -14.87 -12.60 0.12
N GLN A 256 -13.89 -13.10 -0.64
CA GLN A 256 -13.28 -12.34 -1.74
C GLN A 256 -14.12 -12.33 -3.01
N ILE A 257 -14.92 -13.37 -3.25
CA ILE A 257 -15.66 -13.57 -4.51
C ILE A 257 -17.13 -13.16 -4.43
N HIS A 258 -17.66 -12.90 -3.23
CA HIS A 258 -19.03 -12.49 -2.95
C HIS A 258 -19.09 -11.09 -2.35
#